data_AF-A0A925JPM6-F1
#
_entry.id   AF-A0A925JPM6-F1
#
_cell.length_a   1.000
_cell.length_b   1.000
_cell.length_c   1.000
_cell.angle_alpha   90.00
_cell.angle_beta   90.00
_cell.angle_gamma   90.00
#
_symmetry.space_group_name_H-M   'P 1'
#
loop_
_entity.id
_entity.type
_entity.pdbx_description
1 polymer ?
#
loop_
_entity_poly.entity_id
_entity_poly.type
_entity_poly.pdbx_seq_one_letter_code
_entity_poly.pdbx_strand_id
1 'polypeptide(L)'
;DEDLKRQGVSGELWAVHGGGFYHPVKFAGAPATLPAHLHWFYWESYSTWLTGFALFTVSYLWNAGTYLVDKSRMDWSPNTAVLVALAFLVVFWLLYDAVCRIVGQRKHGDRIVGLLMAVLVCVASYLACQWFAGRAAFLLVGAMIATSMSANVLFWIIPGQRKMVASIKAGEAVDPVHGWRGKQRSVHNTYFTLPVLFAMLSNHYSFTYSHAMNWLVLIVMMGAGAAIRQFFVLRHGFKLGRNPHPWPYVTAGVAAILAVVVWLAPQSGAGNAMNSGAFSADGTRAAATIDYEQLQPVLAQRCYTCHGETVQMKSVRVDSAQGVKQHAQAIYQQTVVSKIMPLTNATGMTDEERELVQKWFESGAKF
;
A
#
# COMPACT_ATOMS: atom_id res chain seq x y z
N ASP A 1 3.64 33.28 24.16
CA ASP A 1 4.60 34.07 24.94
C ASP A 1 5.27 35.13 24.05
N GLU A 2 5.27 36.40 24.44
CA GLU A 2 5.91 37.49 23.68
C GLU A 2 7.44 37.44 23.76
N ASP A 3 8.01 36.92 24.86
CA ASP A 3 9.46 36.80 25.00
C ASP A 3 10.02 35.71 24.10
N LEU A 4 9.30 34.60 23.92
CA LEU A 4 9.67 33.57 22.94
C LEU A 4 9.60 34.10 21.51
N LYS A 5 8.60 34.93 21.17
CA LYS A 5 8.53 35.58 19.84
C LYS A 5 9.73 36.50 19.60
N ARG A 6 10.13 37.28 20.62
CA ARG A 6 11.33 38.13 20.55
C ARG A 6 12.61 37.32 20.35
N GLN A 7 12.67 36.09 20.86
CA GLN A 7 13.77 35.15 20.66
C GLN A 7 13.71 34.42 19.28
N GLY A 8 12.77 34.76 18.41
CA GLY A 8 12.65 34.16 17.07
C GLY A 8 11.94 32.79 17.05
N VAL A 9 11.21 32.45 18.13
CA VAL A 9 10.39 31.23 18.19
C VAL A 9 9.17 31.37 17.27
N SER A 10 9.01 30.39 16.40
CA SER A 10 7.96 30.30 15.39
C SER A 10 6.83 29.34 15.76
N GLY A 11 7.04 28.52 16.78
CA GLY A 11 6.04 27.62 17.34
C GLY A 11 6.56 26.96 18.61
N GLU A 12 5.63 26.56 19.47
CA GLU A 12 5.92 25.87 20.73
C GLU A 12 4.94 24.70 20.91
N LEU A 13 5.39 23.67 21.61
CA LEU A 13 4.55 22.56 22.04
C LEU A 13 4.72 22.41 23.55
N TRP A 14 3.61 22.25 24.25
CA TRP A 14 3.59 21.80 25.64
C TRP A 14 3.06 20.38 25.67
N ALA A 15 3.86 19.45 26.19
CA ALA A 15 3.49 18.05 26.31
C ALA A 15 3.71 17.55 27.75
N VAL A 16 2.81 16.70 28.23
CA VAL A 16 2.94 16.05 29.54
C VAL A 16 3.18 14.56 29.34
N HIS A 17 4.20 14.02 29.98
CA HIS A 17 4.47 12.58 29.97
C HIS A 17 5.23 12.16 31.22
N GLY A 18 4.84 11.04 31.84
CA GLY A 18 5.48 10.53 33.05
C GLY A 18 5.45 11.48 34.25
N GLY A 19 4.44 12.36 34.33
CA GLY A 19 4.32 13.38 35.39
C GLY A 19 5.16 14.64 35.18
N GLY A 20 5.97 14.71 34.11
CA GLY A 20 6.76 15.88 33.74
C GLY A 20 6.16 16.68 32.59
N PHE A 21 6.56 17.95 32.49
CA PHE A 21 6.20 18.85 31.38
C PHE A 21 7.40 19.05 30.45
N TYR A 22 7.17 18.87 29.15
CA TYR A 22 8.12 19.11 28.08
C TYR A 22 7.68 20.35 27.30
N HIS A 23 8.63 21.25 27.05
CA HIS A 23 8.40 22.47 26.26
C HIS A 23 9.31 22.54 25.03
N PRO A 24 9.07 21.76 23.97
CA PRO A 24 9.78 21.93 22.71
C PRO A 24 9.43 23.25 22.04
N VAL A 25 10.45 24.08 21.79
CA VAL A 25 10.35 25.33 21.02
C VAL A 25 10.99 25.18 19.64
N LYS A 26 10.33 25.75 18.63
CA LYS A 26 10.75 25.71 17.23
C LYS A 26 11.15 27.10 16.75
N PHE A 27 12.42 27.28 16.41
CA PHE A 27 12.93 28.51 15.82
C PHE A 27 12.67 28.55 14.31
N ALA A 28 12.30 29.72 13.76
CA ALA A 28 12.21 29.92 12.31
C ALA A 28 13.59 30.03 11.65
N GLY A 29 14.59 30.49 12.42
CA GLY A 29 15.98 30.66 11.99
C GLY A 29 16.95 30.09 13.02
N ALA A 30 18.10 30.76 13.20
CA ALA A 30 19.09 30.37 14.19
C ALA A 30 18.60 30.66 15.62
N PRO A 31 18.74 29.73 16.57
CA PRO A 31 18.54 30.03 17.99
C PRO A 31 19.65 30.97 18.50
N ALA A 32 19.37 31.71 19.58
CA ALA A 32 20.34 32.60 20.20
C ALA A 32 21.62 31.88 20.66
N THR A 33 21.47 30.65 21.15
CA THR A 33 22.57 29.76 21.52
C THR A 33 22.33 28.37 20.94
N LEU A 34 23.33 27.84 20.23
CA LEU A 34 23.27 26.48 19.70
C LEU A 34 23.84 25.51 20.74
N PRO A 35 23.09 24.48 21.18
CA PRO A 35 23.61 23.50 22.12
C PRO A 35 24.74 22.67 21.51
N ALA A 36 25.68 22.22 22.36
CA ALA A 36 26.83 21.43 21.94
C ALA A 36 26.44 20.11 21.27
N HIS A 37 25.38 19.47 21.78
CA HIS A 37 24.85 18.21 21.26
C HIS A 37 23.48 18.44 20.62
N LEU A 38 23.37 18.11 19.34
CA LEU A 38 22.12 18.09 18.60
C LEU A 38 21.70 16.64 18.38
N HIS A 39 20.46 16.33 18.71
CA HIS A 39 19.85 15.06 18.35
C HIS A 39 19.29 15.13 16.93
N TRP A 40 19.52 14.09 16.14
CA TRP A 40 19.15 14.05 14.72
C TRP A 40 18.23 12.87 14.45
N PHE A 41 16.98 13.17 14.11
CA PHE A 41 15.94 12.18 13.81
C PHE A 41 16.06 11.67 12.37
N TYR A 42 17.00 10.75 12.13
CA TYR A 42 17.11 10.05 10.83
C TYR A 42 17.12 8.52 10.96
N TRP A 43 17.49 8.00 12.12
CA TRP A 43 17.57 6.55 12.33
C TRP A 43 16.22 5.87 12.24
N GLU A 44 15.14 6.54 12.64
CA GLU A 44 13.77 6.03 12.54
C GLU A 44 13.39 5.81 11.07
N SER A 45 13.77 6.73 10.18
CA SER A 45 13.53 6.60 8.75
C SER A 45 14.41 5.51 8.13
N TYR A 46 15.69 5.49 8.45
CA TYR A 46 16.65 4.57 7.82
C TYR A 46 16.44 3.13 8.26
N SER A 47 16.24 2.89 9.56
CA SER A 47 15.98 1.54 10.09
C SER A 47 14.66 0.97 9.58
N THR A 48 13.60 1.78 9.50
CA THR A 48 12.31 1.37 8.94
C THR A 48 12.46 0.96 7.47
N TRP A 49 13.20 1.75 6.68
CA TRP A 49 13.41 1.42 5.28
C TRP A 49 14.31 0.20 5.08
N LEU A 50 15.41 0.10 5.83
CA LEU A 50 16.31 -1.05 5.75
C LEU A 50 15.60 -2.35 6.10
N THR A 51 14.84 -2.38 7.19
CA THR A 51 14.10 -3.59 7.60
C THR A 51 12.96 -3.92 6.64
N GLY A 52 12.21 -2.92 6.19
CA GLY A 52 11.15 -3.11 5.20
C GLY A 52 11.66 -3.58 3.84
N PHE A 53 12.76 -3.00 3.36
CA PHE A 53 13.39 -3.38 2.09
C PHE A 53 14.06 -4.75 2.16
N ALA A 54 14.66 -5.10 3.30
CA ALA A 54 15.16 -6.45 3.54
C ALA A 54 14.01 -7.48 3.49
N LEU A 55 12.88 -7.20 4.16
CA LEU A 55 11.70 -8.07 4.11
C LEU A 55 11.13 -8.19 2.70
N PHE A 56 11.05 -7.09 1.95
CA PHE A 56 10.64 -7.10 0.54
C PHE A 56 11.59 -7.95 -0.32
N THR A 57 12.90 -7.83 -0.11
CA THR A 57 13.91 -8.60 -0.84
C THR A 57 13.76 -10.10 -0.60
N VAL A 58 13.69 -10.52 0.66
CA VAL A 58 13.56 -11.94 1.02
C VAL A 58 12.21 -12.51 0.57
N SER A 59 11.12 -11.73 0.70
CA SER A 59 9.77 -12.24 0.45
C SER A 59 9.38 -12.23 -1.03
N TYR A 60 9.77 -11.20 -1.79
CA TYR A 60 9.31 -10.99 -3.17
C TYR A 60 10.43 -11.13 -4.19
N LEU A 61 11.63 -10.62 -3.92
CA LEU A 61 12.70 -10.66 -4.91
C LEU A 61 13.36 -12.05 -5.01
N TRP A 62 13.52 -12.75 -3.88
CA TRP A 62 14.10 -14.09 -3.85
C TRP A 62 13.26 -15.13 -4.61
N ASN A 63 11.92 -15.01 -4.53
CA ASN A 63 10.97 -15.90 -5.18
C ASN A 63 10.07 -15.13 -6.17
N ALA A 64 10.69 -14.31 -7.03
CA ALA A 64 9.99 -13.38 -7.91
C ALA A 64 9.02 -14.07 -8.90
N GLY A 65 9.35 -15.27 -9.39
CA GLY A 65 8.47 -16.02 -10.28
C GLY A 65 7.09 -16.31 -9.65
N THR A 66 7.05 -16.57 -8.34
CA THR A 66 5.80 -16.85 -7.62
C THR A 66 5.13 -15.59 -7.09
N TYR A 67 5.91 -14.63 -6.57
CA TYR A 67 5.32 -13.51 -5.84
C TYR A 67 5.20 -12.22 -6.64
N LEU A 68 5.98 -12.04 -7.70
CA LEU A 68 6.08 -10.78 -8.45
C LEU A 68 5.42 -10.89 -9.83
N VAL A 69 5.55 -12.04 -10.48
CA VAL A 69 5.09 -12.29 -11.85
C VAL A 69 3.68 -12.88 -11.85
N ASP A 70 2.84 -12.37 -12.74
CA ASP A 70 1.59 -12.99 -13.17
C ASP A 70 1.65 -13.11 -14.70
N LYS A 71 1.76 -14.34 -15.20
CA LYS A 71 1.95 -14.62 -16.63
C LYS A 71 0.76 -14.22 -17.49
N SER A 72 -0.44 -14.09 -16.89
CA SER A 72 -1.61 -13.57 -17.61
C SER A 72 -1.50 -12.07 -17.92
N ARG A 73 -0.60 -11.37 -17.24
CA ARG A 73 -0.33 -9.94 -17.42
C ARG A 73 0.94 -9.71 -18.23
N MET A 74 2.06 -10.20 -17.71
CA MET A 74 3.38 -10.09 -18.32
C MET A 74 4.17 -11.38 -18.08
N ASP A 75 4.58 -12.06 -19.15
CA ASP A 75 5.41 -13.27 -19.06
C ASP A 75 6.91 -12.89 -18.98
N TRP A 76 7.29 -12.33 -17.84
CA TRP A 76 8.67 -11.95 -17.57
C TRP A 76 9.47 -13.10 -16.98
N SER A 77 10.77 -13.13 -17.33
CA SER A 77 11.72 -13.89 -16.52
C SER A 77 11.77 -13.31 -15.10
N PRO A 78 12.01 -14.12 -14.04
CA PRO A 78 12.13 -13.63 -12.67
C PRO A 78 13.15 -12.49 -12.53
N ASN A 79 14.29 -12.58 -13.21
CA ASN A 79 15.34 -11.56 -13.18
C ASN A 79 14.88 -10.22 -13.79
N THR A 80 14.15 -10.28 -14.90
CA THR A 80 13.57 -9.09 -15.52
C THR A 80 12.54 -8.45 -14.59
N ALA A 81 11.67 -9.25 -13.97
CA ALA A 81 10.67 -8.74 -13.03
C ALA A 81 11.31 -8.04 -11.82
N VAL A 82 12.39 -8.60 -11.26
CA VAL A 82 13.17 -7.98 -10.18
C VAL A 82 13.79 -6.65 -10.64
N LEU A 83 14.42 -6.62 -11.81
CA LEU A 83 15.05 -5.41 -12.33
C LEU A 83 14.01 -4.30 -12.55
N VAL A 84 12.86 -4.63 -13.15
CA VAL A 84 11.77 -3.67 -13.39
C VAL A 84 11.18 -3.18 -12.06
N ALA A 85 11.02 -4.05 -11.06
CA ALA A 85 10.56 -3.65 -9.73
C ALA A 85 11.53 -2.66 -9.05
N LEU A 86 12.83 -2.94 -9.09
CA LEU A 86 13.83 -2.03 -8.52
C LEU A 86 13.91 -0.71 -9.29
N ALA A 87 13.88 -0.77 -10.63
CA ALA A 87 13.84 0.41 -11.48
C ALA A 87 12.58 1.25 -11.22
N PHE A 88 11.43 0.62 -10.97
CA PHE A 88 10.17 1.31 -10.64
C PHE A 88 10.31 2.21 -9.40
N LEU A 89 10.96 1.71 -8.33
CA LEU A 89 11.26 2.50 -7.12
C LEU A 89 12.18 3.69 -7.43
N VAL A 90 13.27 3.46 -8.17
CA VAL A 90 14.29 4.48 -8.45
C VAL A 90 13.77 5.55 -9.41
N VAL A 91 13.14 5.15 -10.52
CA VAL A 91 12.62 6.07 -11.54
C VAL A 91 11.55 6.97 -10.95
N PHE A 92 10.64 6.43 -10.14
CA PHE A 92 9.64 7.25 -9.47
C PHE A 92 10.28 8.31 -8.57
N TRP A 93 11.28 7.93 -7.76
CA TRP A 93 11.98 8.90 -6.91
C TRP A 93 12.67 9.99 -7.73
N LEU A 94 13.32 9.65 -8.85
CA LEU A 94 13.95 10.62 -9.74
C LEU A 94 12.93 11.59 -10.36
N LEU A 95 11.80 11.08 -10.85
CA LEU A 95 10.72 11.90 -11.40
C LEU A 95 10.13 12.82 -10.33
N TYR A 96 9.85 12.28 -9.15
CA TYR A 96 9.39 13.04 -7.99
C TYR A 96 10.38 14.13 -7.58
N ASP A 97 11.68 13.82 -7.53
CA ASP A 97 12.73 14.77 -7.20
C ASP A 97 12.80 15.91 -8.22
N ALA A 98 12.77 15.56 -9.51
CA ALA A 98 12.79 16.52 -10.60
C ALA A 98 11.59 17.47 -10.55
N VAL A 99 10.36 16.94 -10.35
CA VAL A 99 9.14 17.75 -10.21
C VAL A 99 9.28 18.76 -9.07
N CYS A 100 9.72 18.32 -7.89
CA CYS A 100 9.86 19.20 -6.74
C CYS A 100 10.92 20.29 -6.97
N ARG A 101 12.02 19.96 -7.65
CA ARG A 101 13.11 20.92 -7.92
C ARG A 101 12.74 21.94 -8.99
N ILE A 102 12.07 21.52 -10.07
CA ILE A 102 11.77 22.37 -11.23
C ILE A 102 10.57 23.29 -10.95
N VAL A 103 9.57 22.78 -10.23
CA VAL A 103 8.27 23.45 -10.08
C VAL A 103 8.08 24.01 -8.67
N GLY A 104 8.72 23.43 -7.66
CA GLY A 104 8.46 23.76 -6.27
C GLY A 104 8.68 25.24 -5.92
N GLN A 105 9.67 25.90 -6.53
CA GLN A 105 9.98 27.31 -6.26
C GLN A 105 9.12 28.32 -7.04
N ARG A 106 8.19 27.86 -7.88
CA ARG A 106 7.33 28.75 -8.67
C ARG A 106 6.20 29.33 -7.83
N LYS A 107 5.55 30.40 -8.31
CA LYS A 107 4.30 30.91 -7.73
C LYS A 107 3.25 29.79 -7.76
N HIS A 108 2.64 29.49 -6.60
CA HIS A 108 1.76 28.32 -6.40
C HIS A 108 2.44 26.95 -6.62
N GLY A 109 3.77 26.88 -6.54
CA GLY A 109 4.57 25.68 -6.79
C GLY A 109 4.10 24.46 -5.99
N ASP A 110 3.80 24.62 -4.69
CA ASP A 110 3.32 23.51 -3.85
C ASP A 110 2.01 22.89 -4.34
N ARG A 111 1.09 23.69 -4.89
CA ARG A 111 -0.17 23.16 -5.47
C ARG A 111 0.11 22.36 -6.74
N ILE A 112 0.98 22.88 -7.60
CA ILE A 112 1.33 22.22 -8.86
C ILE A 112 2.12 20.93 -8.59
N VAL A 113 3.07 20.96 -7.65
CA VAL A 113 3.81 19.77 -7.21
C VAL A 113 2.85 18.74 -6.64
N GLY A 114 1.88 19.14 -5.81
CA GLY A 114 0.86 18.22 -5.29
C GLY A 114 0.03 17.56 -6.39
N LEU A 115 -0.42 18.34 -7.39
CA LEU A 115 -1.17 17.82 -8.54
C LEU A 115 -0.33 16.87 -9.39
N LEU A 116 0.89 17.26 -9.76
CA LEU A 116 1.80 16.43 -10.55
C LEU A 116 2.17 15.15 -9.80
N MET A 117 2.32 15.23 -8.48
CA MET A 117 2.56 14.06 -7.65
C MET A 117 1.36 13.12 -7.63
N ALA A 118 0.14 13.65 -7.52
CA ALA A 118 -1.07 12.84 -7.60
C ALA A 118 -1.16 12.11 -8.95
N VAL A 119 -0.91 12.82 -10.06
CA VAL A 119 -0.87 12.22 -11.40
C VAL A 119 0.22 11.15 -11.49
N LEU A 120 1.43 11.42 -10.99
CA LEU A 120 2.53 10.46 -11.01
C LEU A 120 2.20 9.19 -10.23
N VAL A 121 1.58 9.32 -9.04
CA VAL A 121 1.13 8.18 -8.23
C VAL A 121 0.01 7.40 -8.94
N CYS A 122 -0.93 8.08 -9.60
CA CYS A 122 -1.99 7.42 -10.38
C CYS A 122 -1.41 6.60 -11.54
N VAL A 123 -0.49 7.20 -12.32
CA VAL A 123 0.19 6.51 -13.43
C VAL A 123 1.00 5.33 -12.92
N ALA A 124 1.79 5.53 -11.87
CA ALA A 124 2.60 4.47 -11.27
C ALA A 124 1.72 3.32 -10.73
N SER A 125 0.61 3.64 -10.08
CA SER A 125 -0.35 2.65 -9.56
C SER A 125 -1.00 1.85 -10.68
N TYR A 126 -1.42 2.52 -11.76
CA TYR A 126 -1.95 1.86 -12.93
C TYR A 126 -0.91 0.91 -13.54
N LEU A 127 0.29 1.41 -13.84
CA LEU A 127 1.36 0.59 -14.43
C LEU A 127 1.72 -0.60 -13.55
N ALA A 128 1.86 -0.41 -12.23
CA ALA A 128 2.14 -1.50 -11.30
C ALA A 128 1.07 -2.59 -11.36
N CYS A 129 -0.20 -2.20 -11.37
CA CYS A 129 -1.32 -3.13 -11.46
C CYS A 129 -1.49 -3.79 -12.82
N GLN A 130 -0.92 -3.23 -13.89
CA GLN A 130 -0.89 -3.87 -15.22
C GLN A 130 0.30 -4.80 -15.40
N TRP A 131 1.42 -4.51 -14.75
CA TRP A 131 2.68 -5.22 -14.97
C TRP A 131 2.93 -6.36 -13.99
N PHE A 132 2.55 -6.18 -12.73
CA PHE A 132 2.84 -7.13 -11.66
C PHE A 132 1.58 -7.84 -11.18
N ALA A 133 1.75 -8.97 -10.51
CA ALA A 133 0.66 -9.62 -9.79
C ALA A 133 -0.01 -8.62 -8.82
N GLY A 134 -1.35 -8.61 -8.73
CA GLY A 134 -2.09 -7.57 -7.99
C GLY A 134 -1.62 -7.36 -6.54
N ARG A 135 -1.30 -8.46 -5.84
CA ARG A 135 -0.70 -8.45 -4.50
C ARG A 135 0.65 -7.71 -4.47
N ALA A 136 1.52 -8.01 -5.43
CA ALA A 136 2.83 -7.37 -5.55
C ALA A 136 2.71 -5.90 -5.98
N ALA A 137 1.78 -5.58 -6.88
CA ALA A 137 1.55 -4.24 -7.36
C ALA A 137 1.28 -3.25 -6.21
N PHE A 138 0.36 -3.58 -5.30
CA PHE A 138 0.08 -2.72 -4.14
C PHE A 138 1.29 -2.57 -3.23
N LEU A 139 2.00 -3.67 -2.96
CA LEU A 139 3.22 -3.63 -2.16
C LEU A 139 4.31 -2.75 -2.81
N LEU A 140 4.50 -2.86 -4.13
CA LEU A 140 5.48 -2.07 -4.89
C LEU A 140 5.15 -0.59 -4.88
N VAL A 141 3.88 -0.20 -5.04
CA VAL A 141 3.47 1.21 -4.93
C VAL A 141 3.74 1.73 -3.52
N GLY A 142 3.43 0.94 -2.49
CA GLY A 142 3.77 1.27 -1.10
C GLY A 142 5.29 1.44 -0.90
N ALA A 143 6.08 0.48 -1.39
CA ALA A 143 7.55 0.48 -1.29
C ALA A 143 8.19 1.64 -2.07
N MET A 144 7.63 1.99 -3.22
CA MET A 144 8.04 3.13 -4.05
C MET A 144 7.86 4.46 -3.32
N ILE A 145 6.69 4.68 -2.73
CA ILE A 145 6.42 5.89 -1.95
C ILE A 145 7.29 5.91 -0.68
N ALA A 146 7.39 4.79 0.05
CA ALA A 146 8.22 4.68 1.26
C ALA A 146 9.71 4.91 0.97
N THR A 147 10.22 4.40 -0.16
CA THR A 147 11.59 4.65 -0.61
C THR A 147 11.81 6.13 -0.88
N SER A 148 10.85 6.79 -1.52
CA SER A 148 10.90 8.25 -1.74
C SER A 148 10.89 9.03 -0.42
N MET A 149 10.16 8.56 0.59
CA MET A 149 10.15 9.17 1.92
C MET A 149 11.51 9.09 2.62
N SER A 150 12.20 7.95 2.54
CA SER A 150 13.54 7.80 3.10
C SER A 150 14.60 8.53 2.30
N ALA A 151 14.49 8.54 0.97
CA ALA A 151 15.37 9.31 0.10
C ALA A 151 15.24 10.82 0.36
N ASN A 152 14.03 11.33 0.67
CA ASN A 152 13.85 12.70 1.13
C ASN A 152 14.67 13.03 2.38
N VAL A 153 14.72 12.11 3.34
CA VAL A 153 15.51 12.27 4.56
C VAL A 153 17.01 12.25 4.25
N LEU A 154 17.44 11.27 3.45
CA LEU A 154 18.84 11.02 3.12
C LEU A 154 19.46 12.12 2.25
N PHE A 155 18.79 12.55 1.18
CA PHE A 155 19.38 13.47 0.19
C PHE A 155 19.09 14.94 0.48
N TRP A 156 17.96 15.26 1.13
CA TRP A 156 17.51 16.67 1.25
C TRP A 156 17.42 17.17 2.68
N ILE A 157 16.76 16.43 3.58
CA ILE A 157 16.48 16.93 4.94
C ILE A 157 17.76 16.95 5.78
N ILE A 158 18.43 15.82 5.98
CA ILE A 158 19.61 15.74 6.85
C ILE A 158 20.79 16.53 6.28
N PRO A 159 21.16 16.40 5.00
CA PRO A 159 22.24 17.21 4.44
C PRO A 159 21.93 18.71 4.50
N GLY A 160 20.69 19.12 4.23
CA GLY A 160 20.27 20.52 4.34
C GLY A 160 20.38 21.03 5.78
N GLN A 161 19.88 20.27 6.75
CA GLN A 161 19.97 20.65 8.16
C GLN A 161 21.42 20.72 8.66
N ARG A 162 22.30 19.80 8.23
CA ARG A 162 23.73 19.85 8.56
C ARG A 162 24.40 21.11 8.01
N LYS A 163 24.08 21.53 6.78
CA LYS A 163 24.58 22.78 6.19
C LYS A 163 24.09 24.00 6.98
N MET A 164 22.80 24.07 7.33
CA MET A 164 22.28 25.17 8.15
C MET A 164 23.00 25.25 9.50
N VAL A 165 23.20 24.13 10.18
CA VAL A 165 23.92 24.08 11.47
C VAL A 165 25.38 24.51 11.31
N ALA A 166 26.04 24.14 10.21
CA ALA A 166 27.42 24.56 9.94
C ALA A 166 27.53 26.08 9.78
N SER A 167 26.64 26.70 8.98
CA SER A 167 26.60 28.16 8.81
C SER A 167 26.31 28.88 10.12
N ILE A 168 25.37 28.37 10.94
CA ILE A 168 25.08 28.94 12.27
C ILE A 168 26.32 28.90 13.17
N LYS A 169 27.06 27.78 13.19
CA LYS A 169 28.30 27.64 13.96
C LYS A 169 29.40 28.57 13.46
N ALA A 170 29.44 28.85 12.16
CA ALA A 170 30.40 29.76 11.54
C ALA A 170 30.01 31.24 11.68
N GLY A 171 28.82 31.56 12.20
CA GLY A 171 28.29 32.93 12.24
C GLY A 171 27.89 33.47 10.86
N GLU A 172 27.73 32.60 9.86
CA GLU A 172 27.35 32.95 8.50
C GLU A 172 25.81 33.01 8.34
N ALA A 173 25.36 33.76 7.34
CA ALA A 173 23.94 33.79 6.98
C ALA A 173 23.47 32.40 6.49
N VAL A 174 22.38 31.91 7.06
CA VAL A 174 21.79 30.62 6.68
C VAL A 174 21.05 30.74 5.36
N ASP A 175 21.43 29.94 4.36
CA ASP A 175 20.69 29.84 3.10
C ASP A 175 19.26 29.27 3.36
N PRO A 176 18.19 30.05 3.12
CA PRO A 176 16.82 29.62 3.35
C PRO A 176 16.38 28.46 2.46
N VAL A 177 17.07 28.19 1.35
CA VAL A 177 16.74 27.11 0.42
C VAL A 177 16.80 25.75 1.11
N HIS A 178 17.72 25.54 2.05
CA HIS A 178 17.84 24.27 2.79
C HIS A 178 16.63 24.01 3.69
N GLY A 179 16.21 25.02 4.46
CA GLY A 179 15.03 24.91 5.33
C GLY A 179 13.74 24.75 4.53
N TRP A 180 13.60 25.49 3.43
CA TRP A 180 12.42 25.40 2.56
C TRP A 180 12.31 24.02 1.89
N ARG A 181 13.39 23.49 1.30
CA ARG A 181 13.38 22.14 0.69
C ARG A 181 13.09 21.07 1.74
N GLY A 182 13.75 21.15 2.90
CA GLY A 182 13.51 20.22 4.01
C GLY A 182 12.04 20.22 4.45
N LYS A 183 11.43 21.40 4.60
CA LYS A 183 10.01 21.56 4.93
C LYS A 183 9.11 20.94 3.86
N GLN A 184 9.34 21.24 2.58
CA GLN A 184 8.53 20.70 1.48
C GLN A 184 8.54 19.17 1.48
N ARG A 185 9.72 18.54 1.60
CA ARG A 185 9.84 17.07 1.65
C ARG A 185 9.21 16.47 2.90
N SER A 186 9.35 17.13 4.06
CA SER A 186 8.71 16.69 5.31
C SER A 186 7.18 16.73 5.23
N VAL A 187 6.61 17.75 4.56
CA VAL A 187 5.17 17.84 4.29
C VAL A 187 4.74 16.68 3.39
N HIS A 188 5.48 16.37 2.33
CA HIS A 188 5.16 15.22 1.47
C HIS A 188 5.17 13.90 2.26
N ASN A 189 6.21 13.65 3.06
CA ASN A 189 6.30 12.45 3.91
C ASN A 189 5.10 12.33 4.87
N THR A 190 4.61 13.47 5.37
CA THR A 190 3.41 13.53 6.21
C THR A 190 2.17 13.01 5.50
N TYR A 191 1.94 13.37 4.23
CA TYR A 191 0.78 12.90 3.45
C TYR A 191 0.95 11.48 2.92
N PHE A 192 2.18 11.03 2.67
CA PHE A 192 2.46 9.68 2.19
C PHE A 192 2.24 8.58 3.22
N THR A 193 2.23 8.91 4.53
CA THR A 193 2.20 7.91 5.59
C THR A 193 0.98 6.97 5.53
N LEU A 194 -0.24 7.52 5.41
CA LEU A 194 -1.46 6.70 5.36
C LEU A 194 -1.62 5.93 4.03
N PRO A 195 -1.34 6.52 2.86
CA PRO A 195 -1.23 5.79 1.60
C PRO A 195 -0.27 4.59 1.64
N VAL A 196 0.94 4.78 2.17
CA VAL A 196 1.95 3.72 2.30
C VAL A 196 1.45 2.60 3.20
N LEU A 197 0.90 2.96 4.37
CA LEU A 197 0.38 2.00 5.33
C LEU A 197 -0.73 1.14 4.72
N PHE A 198 -1.68 1.76 4.02
CA PHE A 198 -2.73 1.02 3.32
C PHE A 198 -2.14 0.08 2.26
N ALA A 199 -1.27 0.60 1.39
CA ALA A 199 -0.69 -0.17 0.29
C ALA A 199 0.08 -1.39 0.80
N MET A 200 0.84 -1.27 1.89
CA MET A 200 1.61 -2.38 2.45
C MET A 200 0.74 -3.39 3.23
N LEU A 201 -0.27 -2.92 3.97
CA LEU A 201 -1.18 -3.79 4.72
C LEU A 201 -2.27 -4.44 3.85
N SER A 202 -2.49 -3.94 2.64
CA SER A 202 -3.47 -4.47 1.68
C SER A 202 -3.29 -5.96 1.39
N ASN A 203 -2.08 -6.50 1.58
CA ASN A 203 -1.78 -7.92 1.46
C ASN A 203 -2.61 -8.83 2.39
N HIS A 204 -3.18 -8.27 3.47
CA HIS A 204 -4.08 -8.96 4.40
C HIS A 204 -5.55 -8.93 3.95
N TYR A 205 -5.87 -8.16 2.91
CA TYR A 205 -7.23 -7.88 2.44
C TYR A 205 -7.31 -8.15 0.95
N SER A 206 -7.36 -9.42 0.58
CA SER A 206 -7.19 -9.87 -0.81
C SER A 206 -8.21 -9.30 -1.80
N PHE A 207 -9.43 -9.05 -1.33
CA PHE A 207 -10.50 -8.41 -2.10
C PHE A 207 -10.11 -7.02 -2.66
N THR A 208 -9.11 -6.36 -2.07
CA THR A 208 -8.66 -5.04 -2.55
C THR A 208 -7.82 -5.14 -3.83
N TYR A 209 -7.00 -6.19 -3.96
CA TYR A 209 -6.09 -6.36 -5.09
C TYR A 209 -6.56 -7.37 -6.14
N SER A 210 -7.54 -8.23 -5.82
CA SER A 210 -8.10 -9.22 -6.74
C SER A 210 -9.19 -8.64 -7.66
N HIS A 211 -9.71 -7.45 -7.36
CA HIS A 211 -10.72 -6.79 -8.20
C HIS A 211 -10.12 -6.40 -9.56
N ALA A 212 -10.91 -6.48 -10.64
CA ALA A 212 -10.46 -6.13 -11.99
C ALA A 212 -9.94 -4.68 -12.10
N MET A 213 -10.54 -3.77 -11.32
CA MET A 213 -10.13 -2.37 -11.21
C MET A 213 -9.32 -2.10 -9.93
N ASN A 214 -8.44 -3.02 -9.54
CA ASN A 214 -7.60 -2.89 -8.33
C ASN A 214 -6.80 -1.57 -8.28
N TRP A 215 -6.32 -1.06 -9.40
CA TRP A 215 -5.61 0.22 -9.46
C TRP A 215 -6.49 1.41 -9.02
N LEU A 216 -7.80 1.41 -9.33
CA LEU A 216 -8.74 2.43 -8.85
C LEU A 216 -8.96 2.29 -7.35
N VAL A 217 -9.12 1.05 -6.85
CA VAL A 217 -9.23 0.78 -5.41
C VAL A 217 -8.03 1.39 -4.68
N LEU A 218 -6.80 1.17 -5.19
CA LEU A 218 -5.59 1.73 -4.61
C LEU A 218 -5.62 3.25 -4.58
N ILE A 219 -5.90 3.89 -5.73
CA ILE A 219 -5.88 5.36 -5.85
C ILE A 219 -6.92 6.00 -4.93
N VAL A 220 -8.15 5.47 -4.90
CA VAL A 220 -9.22 6.02 -4.05
C VAL A 220 -8.86 5.86 -2.57
N MET A 221 -8.33 4.70 -2.17
CA MET A 221 -7.92 4.46 -0.78
C MET A 221 -6.71 5.32 -0.36
N MET A 222 -5.74 5.54 -1.26
CA MET A 222 -4.65 6.49 -1.02
C MET A 222 -5.16 7.93 -0.89
N GLY A 223 -6.08 8.34 -1.77
CA GLY A 223 -6.74 9.65 -1.70
C GLY A 223 -7.52 9.85 -0.39
N ALA A 224 -8.26 8.83 0.05
CA ALA A 224 -8.95 8.83 1.33
C ALA A 224 -7.96 8.98 2.50
N GLY A 225 -6.85 8.23 2.48
CA GLY A 225 -5.77 8.36 3.46
C GLY A 225 -5.18 9.77 3.49
N ALA A 226 -4.91 10.38 2.34
CA ALA A 226 -4.42 11.76 2.26
C ALA A 226 -5.43 12.78 2.82
N ALA A 227 -6.72 12.61 2.54
CA ALA A 227 -7.80 13.45 3.08
C ALA A 227 -7.91 13.32 4.61
N ILE A 228 -7.86 12.10 5.14
CA ILE A 228 -7.85 11.86 6.60
C ILE A 228 -6.62 12.49 7.24
N ARG A 229 -5.44 12.37 6.60
CA ARG A 229 -4.23 13.05 7.08
C ARG A 229 -4.41 14.56 7.11
N GLN A 230 -5.05 15.13 6.09
CA GLN A 230 -5.33 16.56 6.01
C GLN A 230 -6.19 17.03 7.18
N PHE A 231 -7.20 16.25 7.58
CA PHE A 231 -7.98 16.52 8.79
C PHE A 231 -7.06 16.64 10.02
N PHE A 232 -6.16 15.69 10.27
CA PHE A 232 -5.27 15.73 11.43
C PHE A 232 -4.31 16.92 11.41
N VAL A 233 -3.77 17.28 10.24
CA VAL A 233 -2.89 18.43 10.07
C VAL A 233 -3.62 19.73 10.41
N LEU A 234 -4.83 19.91 9.89
CA LEU A 234 -5.61 21.14 10.12
C LEU A 234 -6.26 21.19 11.51
N ARG A 235 -6.55 20.03 12.13
CA ARG A 235 -7.19 19.93 13.45
C ARG A 235 -6.40 20.67 14.53
N HIS A 236 -5.08 20.59 14.47
CA HIS A 236 -4.22 21.32 15.42
C HIS A 236 -4.34 22.83 15.21
N GLY A 237 -4.36 23.29 13.95
CA GLY A 237 -4.61 24.70 13.62
C GLY A 237 -6.00 25.19 14.04
N PHE A 238 -7.03 24.35 13.94
CA PHE A 238 -8.37 24.66 14.44
C PHE A 238 -8.40 24.84 15.96
N LYS A 239 -7.75 23.95 16.73
CA LYS A 239 -7.63 24.09 18.20
C LYS A 239 -6.93 25.38 18.62
N LEU A 240 -6.09 25.93 17.76
CA LEU A 240 -5.36 27.20 17.95
C LEU A 240 -6.08 28.40 17.31
N GLY A 241 -7.30 28.24 16.78
CA GLY A 241 -8.08 29.31 16.16
C GLY A 241 -7.57 29.80 14.79
N ARG A 242 -6.61 29.10 14.16
CA ARG A 242 -5.96 29.53 12.90
C ARG A 242 -6.70 29.06 11.65
N ASN A 243 -7.48 27.99 11.75
CA ASN A 243 -8.15 27.33 10.64
C ASN A 243 -9.63 27.06 10.98
N PRO A 244 -10.54 27.02 9.98
CA PRO A 244 -11.89 26.51 10.18
C PRO A 244 -11.88 25.02 10.55
N HIS A 245 -12.98 24.53 11.12
CA HIS A 245 -13.09 23.13 11.52
C HIS A 245 -12.90 22.19 10.31
N PRO A 246 -11.91 21.28 10.31
CA PRO A 246 -11.51 20.53 9.12
C PRO A 246 -12.35 19.28 8.84
N TRP A 247 -13.56 19.18 9.40
CA TRP A 247 -14.44 18.01 9.24
C TRP A 247 -14.72 17.59 7.78
N PRO A 248 -14.77 18.47 6.76
CA PRO A 248 -15.07 18.03 5.40
C PRO A 248 -14.05 17.03 4.85
N TYR A 249 -12.80 17.10 5.30
CA TYR A 249 -11.74 16.18 4.85
C TYR A 249 -11.91 14.78 5.41
N VAL A 250 -12.29 14.65 6.69
CA VAL A 250 -12.53 13.32 7.29
C VAL A 250 -13.82 12.72 6.76
N THR A 251 -14.88 13.52 6.54
CA THR A 251 -16.12 13.00 5.95
C THR A 251 -15.91 12.56 4.51
N ALA A 252 -15.19 13.33 3.69
CA ALA A 252 -14.83 12.92 2.34
C ALA A 252 -13.99 11.63 2.32
N GLY A 253 -12.99 11.52 3.20
CA GLY A 253 -12.15 10.32 3.32
C GLY A 253 -12.94 9.09 3.76
N VAL A 254 -13.78 9.21 4.79
CA VAL A 254 -14.63 8.10 5.27
C VAL A 254 -15.68 7.71 4.24
N ALA A 255 -16.32 8.68 3.58
CA ALA A 255 -17.28 8.41 2.51
C ALA A 255 -16.63 7.66 1.34
N ALA A 256 -15.41 8.04 0.95
CA ALA A 256 -14.66 7.32 -0.08
C ALA A 256 -14.35 5.87 0.32
N ILE A 257 -13.94 5.62 1.57
CA ILE A 257 -13.71 4.26 2.07
C ILE A 257 -15.00 3.44 2.04
N LEU A 258 -16.11 4.00 2.55
CA LEU A 258 -17.41 3.32 2.55
C LEU A 258 -17.89 3.03 1.13
N ALA A 259 -17.70 3.97 0.19
CA ALA A 259 -18.03 3.76 -1.21
C ALA A 259 -17.22 2.61 -1.83
N VAL A 260 -15.92 2.51 -1.52
CA VAL A 260 -15.08 1.37 -1.96
C VAL A 260 -15.54 0.06 -1.31
N VAL A 261 -15.88 0.05 -0.02
CA VAL A 261 -16.39 -1.15 0.66
C VAL A 261 -17.69 -1.65 0.03
N VAL A 262 -18.62 -0.74 -0.27
CA VAL A 262 -19.88 -1.09 -0.95
C VAL A 262 -19.61 -1.56 -2.38
N TRP A 263 -18.68 -0.91 -3.09
CA TRP A 263 -18.32 -1.30 -4.45
C TRP A 263 -17.67 -2.68 -4.53
N LEU A 264 -16.83 -3.04 -3.55
CA LEU A 264 -16.17 -4.34 -3.46
C LEU A 264 -17.03 -5.43 -2.81
N ALA A 265 -18.25 -5.10 -2.36
CA ALA A 265 -19.15 -6.09 -1.80
C ALA A 265 -19.43 -7.17 -2.86
N PRO A 266 -19.39 -8.47 -2.49
CA PRO A 266 -19.71 -9.55 -3.42
C PRO A 266 -21.09 -9.31 -4.00
N GLN A 267 -21.22 -9.34 -5.32
CA GLN A 267 -22.54 -9.41 -5.93
C GLN A 267 -23.15 -10.73 -5.48
N SER A 268 -24.20 -10.66 -4.67
CA SER A 268 -25.01 -11.81 -4.32
C SER A 268 -25.59 -12.37 -5.63
N GLY A 269 -24.89 -13.34 -6.22
CA GLY A 269 -25.48 -14.18 -7.24
C GLY A 269 -26.77 -14.75 -6.67
N ALA A 270 -27.90 -14.38 -7.26
CA ALA A 270 -29.19 -14.88 -6.87
C ALA A 270 -29.19 -16.42 -7.00
N GLY A 271 -29.28 -17.12 -5.86
CA GLY A 271 -29.53 -18.56 -5.78
C GLY A 271 -28.33 -19.40 -5.32
N ASN A 272 -28.46 -19.93 -4.11
CA ASN A 272 -27.72 -21.09 -3.57
C ASN A 272 -26.27 -20.88 -3.12
N ALA A 273 -26.06 -19.97 -2.18
CA ALA A 273 -25.13 -20.28 -1.10
C ALA A 273 -25.78 -21.37 -0.24
N MET A 274 -25.22 -22.58 -0.24
CA MET A 274 -25.64 -23.69 0.61
C MET A 274 -25.77 -23.19 2.06
N ASN A 275 -27.02 -23.01 2.50
CA ASN A 275 -27.32 -22.99 3.92
C ASN A 275 -26.96 -24.38 4.45
N SER A 276 -26.11 -24.40 5.46
CA SER A 276 -25.83 -25.56 6.29
C SER A 276 -27.14 -26.21 6.75
N GLY A 277 -27.47 -27.38 6.20
CA GLY A 277 -28.64 -28.14 6.63
C GLY A 277 -29.18 -29.10 5.57
N ALA A 278 -28.98 -30.40 5.84
CA ALA A 278 -29.65 -31.55 5.25
C ALA A 278 -29.46 -31.81 3.74
N PHE A 279 -28.93 -32.99 3.43
CA PHE A 279 -29.20 -33.68 2.16
C PHE A 279 -30.72 -33.71 1.93
N SER A 280 -31.18 -33.10 0.85
CA SER A 280 -32.48 -33.40 0.28
C SER A 280 -32.29 -33.68 -1.19
N ALA A 281 -32.64 -34.91 -1.56
CA ALA A 281 -32.77 -35.38 -2.92
C ALA A 281 -33.96 -34.70 -3.61
N ASP A 282 -33.91 -34.77 -4.93
CA ASP A 282 -34.88 -34.33 -5.94
C ASP A 282 -34.96 -32.84 -6.32
N GLY A 283 -34.66 -32.62 -7.60
CA GLY A 283 -34.70 -31.33 -8.29
C GLY A 283 -34.03 -31.46 -9.65
N THR A 284 -34.69 -32.16 -10.57
CA THR A 284 -34.36 -32.31 -11.99
C THR A 284 -34.14 -30.95 -12.68
N ARG A 285 -32.88 -30.51 -12.73
CA ARG A 285 -32.34 -29.79 -13.89
C ARG A 285 -31.18 -30.61 -14.42
N ALA A 286 -31.37 -31.20 -15.59
CA ALA A 286 -30.29 -31.76 -16.39
C ALA A 286 -29.41 -30.62 -16.95
N ALA A 287 -28.71 -29.91 -16.07
CA ALA A 287 -27.44 -29.30 -16.44
C ALA A 287 -26.41 -30.42 -16.34
N ALA A 288 -25.55 -30.60 -17.36
CA ALA A 288 -24.49 -31.60 -17.35
C ALA A 288 -23.76 -31.54 -16.00
N THR A 289 -23.93 -32.59 -15.19
CA THR A 289 -23.37 -32.65 -13.85
C THR A 289 -21.87 -32.91 -13.98
N ILE A 290 -21.07 -31.90 -13.64
CA ILE A 290 -19.62 -32.06 -13.54
C ILE A 290 -19.33 -32.83 -12.25
N ASP A 291 -18.76 -34.02 -12.38
CA ASP A 291 -18.34 -34.87 -11.26
C ASP A 291 -16.88 -34.60 -10.85
N TYR A 292 -16.45 -35.24 -9.76
CA TYR A 292 -15.08 -35.11 -9.28
C TYR A 292 -14.06 -35.66 -10.29
N GLU A 293 -14.40 -36.69 -11.07
CA GLU A 293 -13.49 -37.29 -12.07
C GLU A 293 -13.10 -36.28 -13.14
N GLN A 294 -14.04 -35.43 -13.58
CA GLN A 294 -13.75 -34.35 -14.53
C GLN A 294 -12.95 -33.19 -13.91
N LEU A 295 -13.11 -32.95 -12.61
CA LEU A 295 -12.41 -31.89 -11.89
C LEU A 295 -10.98 -32.28 -11.46
N GLN A 296 -10.75 -33.56 -11.16
CA GLN A 296 -9.49 -34.06 -10.60
C GLN A 296 -8.26 -33.71 -11.46
N PRO A 297 -8.26 -33.82 -12.81
CA PRO A 297 -7.10 -33.45 -13.62
C PRO A 297 -6.73 -31.98 -13.47
N VAL A 298 -7.72 -31.08 -13.37
CA VAL A 298 -7.50 -29.65 -13.15
C VAL A 298 -6.87 -29.42 -11.78
N LEU A 299 -7.38 -30.07 -10.73
CA LEU A 299 -6.78 -29.95 -9.39
C LEU A 299 -5.36 -30.52 -9.34
N ALA A 300 -5.10 -31.63 -10.03
CA ALA A 300 -3.79 -32.24 -10.13
C ALA A 300 -2.77 -31.30 -10.78
N GLN A 301 -3.14 -30.67 -11.89
CA GLN A 301 -2.26 -29.78 -12.63
C GLN A 301 -2.09 -28.40 -11.96
N ARG A 302 -3.14 -27.88 -11.31
CA ARG A 302 -3.14 -26.49 -10.81
C ARG A 302 -2.88 -26.35 -9.32
N CYS A 303 -3.15 -27.37 -8.51
CA CYS A 303 -3.22 -27.24 -7.05
C CYS A 303 -2.27 -28.18 -6.28
N TYR A 304 -1.95 -29.38 -6.77
CA TYR A 304 -1.24 -30.40 -5.97
C TYR A 304 0.17 -30.00 -5.54
N THR A 305 0.84 -29.12 -6.27
CA THR A 305 2.17 -28.62 -5.88
C THR A 305 2.18 -27.95 -4.50
N CYS A 306 1.08 -27.31 -4.11
CA CYS A 306 0.96 -26.58 -2.84
C CYS A 306 -0.05 -27.20 -1.86
N HIS A 307 -0.92 -28.09 -2.34
CA HIS A 307 -2.02 -28.69 -1.59
C HIS A 307 -2.12 -30.21 -1.79
N GLY A 308 -1.00 -30.87 -2.09
CA GLY A 308 -0.89 -32.32 -2.23
C GLY A 308 -0.41 -33.01 -0.95
N GLU A 309 -0.01 -34.27 -1.06
CA GLU A 309 0.49 -35.05 0.08
C GLU A 309 1.75 -34.43 0.72
N THR A 310 2.72 -34.02 -0.11
CA THR A 310 4.02 -33.49 0.34
C THR A 310 3.94 -32.09 0.92
N VAL A 311 3.10 -31.23 0.36
CA VAL A 311 2.96 -29.82 0.76
C VAL A 311 1.49 -29.52 0.97
N GLN A 312 1.14 -29.12 2.20
CA GLN A 312 -0.24 -28.82 2.60
C GLN A 312 -0.32 -27.38 3.10
N MET A 313 -0.23 -26.42 2.17
CA MET A 313 -0.29 -25.01 2.54
C MET A 313 -1.60 -24.70 3.26
N LYS A 314 -1.50 -24.01 4.41
CA LYS A 314 -2.62 -23.76 5.35
C LYS A 314 -3.32 -25.03 5.84
N SER A 315 -2.62 -26.17 5.86
CA SER A 315 -3.18 -27.47 6.23
C SER A 315 -4.37 -27.89 5.35
N VAL A 316 -4.40 -27.45 4.09
CA VAL A 316 -5.41 -27.80 3.10
C VAL A 316 -4.84 -28.83 2.14
N ARG A 317 -5.56 -29.94 1.98
CA ARG A 317 -5.22 -31.06 1.09
C ARG A 317 -6.31 -31.24 0.04
N VAL A 318 -5.94 -31.26 -1.25
CA VAL A 318 -6.88 -31.35 -2.39
C VAL A 318 -6.56 -32.49 -3.36
N ASP A 319 -5.56 -33.32 -3.04
CA ASP A 319 -5.20 -34.51 -3.82
C ASP A 319 -6.04 -35.76 -3.51
N SER A 320 -6.95 -35.68 -2.54
CA SER A 320 -7.90 -36.74 -2.23
C SER A 320 -9.34 -36.24 -2.32
N ALA A 321 -10.25 -37.13 -2.73
CA ALA A 321 -11.68 -36.83 -2.79
C ALA A 321 -12.23 -36.32 -1.45
N GLN A 322 -11.79 -36.93 -0.34
CA GLN A 322 -12.19 -36.50 1.00
C GLN A 322 -11.71 -35.07 1.31
N GLY A 323 -10.47 -34.73 0.97
CA GLY A 323 -9.92 -33.38 1.17
C GLY A 323 -10.67 -32.32 0.35
N VAL A 324 -10.94 -32.63 -0.93
CA VAL A 324 -11.71 -31.74 -1.81
C VAL A 324 -13.13 -31.55 -1.28
N LYS A 325 -13.77 -32.61 -0.77
CA LYS A 325 -15.12 -32.52 -0.20
C LYS A 325 -15.15 -31.65 1.05
N GLN A 326 -14.18 -31.84 1.95
CA GLN A 326 -14.05 -31.07 3.17
C GLN A 326 -13.81 -29.57 2.89
N HIS A 327 -13.09 -29.26 1.81
CA HIS A 327 -12.69 -27.90 1.47
C HIS A 327 -13.47 -27.29 0.29
N ALA A 328 -14.58 -27.89 -0.14
CA ALA A 328 -15.33 -27.47 -1.34
C ALA A 328 -15.67 -25.97 -1.35
N GLN A 329 -16.22 -25.44 -0.24
CA GLN A 329 -16.51 -24.01 -0.10
C GLN A 329 -15.25 -23.15 -0.24
N ALA A 330 -14.14 -23.56 0.39
CA ALA A 330 -12.90 -22.80 0.35
C ALA A 330 -12.29 -22.80 -1.06
N ILE A 331 -12.33 -23.96 -1.75
CA ILE A 331 -11.90 -24.09 -3.14
C ILE A 331 -12.71 -23.14 -4.02
N TYR A 332 -14.05 -23.16 -3.93
CA TYR A 332 -14.92 -22.27 -4.68
C TYR A 332 -14.62 -20.79 -4.42
N GLN A 333 -14.52 -20.39 -3.14
CA GLN A 333 -14.25 -19.01 -2.77
C GLN A 333 -12.87 -18.53 -3.25
N GLN A 334 -11.82 -19.36 -3.17
CA GLN A 334 -10.46 -18.98 -3.52
C GLN A 334 -10.18 -19.02 -5.04
N THR A 335 -10.81 -19.95 -5.76
CA THR A 335 -10.56 -20.16 -7.20
C THR A 335 -11.57 -19.47 -8.10
N VAL A 336 -12.85 -19.41 -7.71
CA VAL A 336 -13.90 -18.83 -8.56
C VAL A 336 -14.22 -17.41 -8.13
N VAL A 337 -14.60 -17.22 -6.86
CA VAL A 337 -15.11 -15.92 -6.38
C VAL A 337 -13.99 -14.87 -6.32
N SER A 338 -12.90 -15.19 -5.63
CA SER A 338 -11.81 -14.24 -5.43
C SER A 338 -10.71 -14.34 -6.50
N LYS A 339 -10.66 -15.45 -7.25
CA LYS A 339 -9.62 -15.77 -8.24
C LYS A 339 -8.18 -15.60 -7.71
N ILE A 340 -7.96 -15.78 -6.41
CA ILE A 340 -6.63 -15.62 -5.77
C ILE A 340 -5.78 -16.87 -5.98
N MET A 341 -6.41 -18.04 -6.02
CA MET A 341 -5.73 -19.31 -6.23
C MET A 341 -5.91 -19.80 -7.67
N PRO A 342 -4.89 -20.44 -8.27
CA PRO A 342 -3.52 -20.61 -7.78
C PRO A 342 -2.82 -19.26 -7.57
N LEU A 343 -1.99 -19.14 -6.53
CA LEU A 343 -1.37 -17.87 -6.14
C LEU A 343 -0.70 -17.22 -7.35
N THR A 344 -1.00 -15.94 -7.62
CA THR A 344 -0.53 -15.14 -8.79
C THR A 344 -0.74 -15.82 -10.15
N ASN A 345 -1.69 -16.74 -10.23
CA ASN A 345 -1.90 -17.64 -11.36
C ASN A 345 -0.63 -18.40 -11.79
N ALA A 346 0.22 -18.77 -10.81
CA ALA A 346 1.54 -19.38 -11.07
C ALA A 346 1.47 -20.67 -11.91
N THR A 347 0.38 -21.44 -11.81
CA THR A 347 0.17 -22.65 -12.61
C THR A 347 -0.66 -22.42 -13.87
N GLY A 348 -1.08 -21.18 -14.18
CA GLY A 348 -1.78 -20.83 -15.43
C GLY A 348 -3.20 -21.41 -15.53
N MET A 349 -3.97 -21.33 -14.44
CA MET A 349 -5.38 -21.76 -14.45
C MET A 349 -6.24 -20.79 -15.27
N THR A 350 -6.91 -21.35 -16.27
CA THR A 350 -7.78 -20.66 -17.23
C THR A 350 -9.14 -20.32 -16.64
N ASP A 351 -9.90 -19.42 -17.28
CA ASP A 351 -11.25 -19.10 -16.83
C ASP A 351 -12.21 -20.28 -17.08
N GLU A 352 -12.00 -21.08 -18.13
CA GLU A 352 -12.75 -22.30 -18.41
C GLU A 352 -12.55 -23.35 -17.30
N GLU A 353 -11.33 -23.52 -16.81
CA GLU A 353 -11.05 -24.39 -15.65
C GLU A 353 -11.70 -23.87 -14.37
N ARG A 354 -11.82 -22.55 -14.19
CA ARG A 354 -12.54 -21.97 -13.04
C ARG A 354 -14.05 -22.18 -13.16
N GLU A 355 -14.60 -22.11 -14.36
CA GLU A 355 -16.00 -22.44 -14.62
C GLU A 355 -16.31 -23.91 -14.30
N LEU A 356 -15.37 -24.84 -14.54
CA LEU A 356 -15.53 -26.23 -14.13
C LEU A 356 -15.68 -26.36 -12.61
N VAL A 357 -14.83 -25.66 -11.84
CA VAL A 357 -14.95 -25.61 -10.38
C VAL A 357 -16.28 -24.99 -9.95
N GLN A 358 -16.72 -23.92 -10.63
CA GLN A 358 -18.01 -23.28 -10.35
C GLN A 358 -19.17 -24.25 -10.55
N LYS A 359 -19.26 -24.88 -11.72
CA LYS A 359 -20.33 -25.83 -12.06
C LYS A 359 -20.34 -27.03 -11.13
N TRP A 360 -19.17 -27.57 -10.79
CA TRP A 360 -19.04 -28.65 -9.82
C TRP A 360 -19.58 -28.23 -8.45
N PHE A 361 -19.19 -27.05 -7.94
CA PHE A 361 -19.63 -26.56 -6.64
C PHE A 361 -21.14 -26.28 -6.60
N GLU A 362 -21.66 -25.55 -7.60
CA GLU A 362 -23.08 -25.19 -7.71
C GLU A 362 -23.99 -26.40 -7.95
N SER A 363 -23.48 -27.48 -8.56
CA SER A 363 -24.21 -28.75 -8.73
C SER A 363 -24.24 -29.65 -7.47
N GLY A 364 -23.69 -29.16 -6.36
CA GLY A 364 -23.71 -29.81 -5.05
C GLY A 364 -22.42 -30.53 -4.67
N ALA A 365 -21.28 -30.22 -5.33
CA ALA A 365 -19.96 -30.79 -5.05
C ALA A 365 -19.99 -32.34 -5.01
N LYS A 366 -20.53 -32.94 -6.08
CA LYS A 366 -20.69 -34.39 -6.20
C LYS A 366 -19.33 -35.06 -6.43
N PHE A 367 -19.21 -36.29 -5.92
CA PHE A 367 -18.01 -37.13 -5.96
C PHE A 367 -18.33 -38.47 -6.58
#